data_AF-A0A957QTZ3-F1
#
_entry.id   AF-A0A957QTZ3-F1
#
_cell.length_a   1.000
_cell.length_b   1.000
_cell.length_c   1.000
_cell.angle_alpha   90.00
_cell.angle_beta   90.00
_cell.angle_gamma   90.00
#
_symmetry.space_group_name_H-M   'P 1'
#
loop_
_entity.id
_entity.type
_entity.pdbx_description
1 polymer ?
#
loop_
_entity_poly.entity_id
_entity_poly.type
_entity_poly.pdbx_seq_one_letter_code
_entity_poly.pdbx_strand_id
1 'polypeptide(L)'
;MPKESLSGTLEEQCEFLYDLAVEKMSQGNYTGAAHALKEILKYKPDFRDAQQLYQEVKERKSEQTFLLMMAFAGAAVFVAIGGVVGVPNDLVFLVVVVIGALVGYGVGNLISSFRSRRVAP
;
A
#
# COMPACT_ATOMS: atom_id res chain seq x y z
N MET A 1 10.58 15.01 -17.72
CA MET A 1 9.76 16.14 -17.22
C MET A 1 10.70 17.23 -16.73
N PRO A 2 10.55 18.48 -17.20
CA PRO A 2 11.35 19.60 -16.72
C PRO A 2 11.10 19.80 -15.22
N LYS A 3 12.18 19.98 -14.46
CA LYS A 3 12.11 20.32 -13.04
C LYS A 3 11.86 21.82 -12.96
N GLU A 4 10.61 22.25 -12.97
CA GLU A 4 10.28 23.60 -12.54
C GLU A 4 10.74 23.73 -11.09
N SER A 5 11.68 24.65 -10.85
CA SER A 5 12.09 25.00 -9.51
C SER A 5 10.87 25.51 -8.76
N LEU A 6 10.57 24.93 -7.59
CA LEU A 6 9.62 25.42 -6.60
C LEU A 6 10.10 26.79 -6.06
N SER A 7 10.08 27.82 -6.90
CA SER A 7 10.43 29.20 -6.58
C SER A 7 9.17 30.01 -6.31
N GLY A 8 8.30 29.45 -5.47
CA GLY A 8 7.06 30.05 -5.00
C GLY A 8 7.02 30.09 -3.47
N THR A 9 6.08 30.86 -2.93
CA THR A 9 5.78 30.92 -1.49
C THR A 9 5.47 29.52 -0.93
N LEU A 10 5.60 29.32 0.38
CA LEU A 10 5.26 28.04 1.02
C LEU A 10 3.83 27.58 0.67
N GLU A 11 2.92 28.54 0.52
CA GLU A 11 1.53 28.34 0.09
C GLU A 11 1.44 27.72 -1.31
N GLU A 12 2.16 28.28 -2.29
CA GLU A 12 2.17 27.81 -3.69
C GLU A 12 2.79 26.41 -3.80
N GLN A 13 3.79 26.11 -2.98
CA GLN A 13 4.38 24.76 -2.91
C GLN A 13 3.39 23.75 -2.34
N CYS A 14 2.64 24.13 -1.29
CA CYS A 14 1.60 23.27 -0.74
C CYS A 14 0.45 23.05 -1.74
N GLU A 15 0.05 24.08 -2.48
CA GLU A 15 -0.97 23.98 -3.52
C GLU A 15 -0.51 23.04 -4.65
N PHE A 16 0.71 23.20 -5.14
CA PHE A 16 1.27 22.31 -6.16
C PHE A 16 1.33 20.85 -5.69
N LEU A 17 1.79 20.62 -4.45
CA LEU A 17 1.83 19.27 -3.88
C LEU A 17 0.42 18.68 -3.69
N TYR A 18 -0.57 19.53 -3.41
CA TYR A 18 -1.96 19.11 -3.27
C TYR A 18 -2.53 18.64 -4.60
N ASP A 19 -2.37 19.44 -5.66
CA ASP A 19 -2.82 19.08 -7.01
C ASP A 19 -2.12 17.82 -7.50
N LEU A 20 -0.80 17.71 -7.27
CA LEU A 20 -0.03 16.51 -7.57
C LEU A 20 -0.57 15.29 -6.81
N ALA A 21 -0.93 15.43 -5.53
CA ALA A 21 -1.48 14.33 -4.76
C ALA A 21 -2.82 13.85 -5.33
N VAL A 22 -3.72 14.77 -5.68
CA VAL A 22 -5.02 14.45 -6.28
C VAL A 22 -4.83 13.76 -7.63
N GLU A 23 -3.91 14.24 -8.47
CA GLU A 23 -3.57 13.60 -9.74
C GLU A 23 -3.00 12.18 -9.53
N LYS A 24 -2.11 12.01 -8.54
CA LYS A 24 -1.57 10.68 -8.20
C LYS A 24 -2.65 9.74 -7.68
N MET A 25 -3.64 10.24 -6.95
CA MET A 25 -4.81 9.46 -6.51
C MET A 25 -5.68 9.02 -7.69
N SER A 26 -5.93 9.91 -8.66
CA SER A 26 -6.72 9.56 -9.86
C SER A 26 -6.01 8.53 -10.74
N GLN A 27 -4.68 8.52 -10.73
CA GLN A 27 -3.85 7.50 -11.38
C GLN A 27 -3.76 6.18 -10.58
N GLY A 28 -4.38 6.08 -9.40
CA GLY A 28 -4.25 4.93 -8.49
C GLY A 28 -2.88 4.82 -7.82
N ASN A 29 -2.01 5.81 -7.98
CA ASN A 29 -0.68 5.87 -7.36
C ASN A 29 -0.77 6.45 -5.94
N TYR A 30 -1.36 5.68 -5.03
CA TYR A 30 -1.51 6.08 -3.63
C TYR A 30 -0.18 6.22 -2.90
N THR A 31 0.89 5.58 -3.36
CA THR A 31 2.22 5.78 -2.75
C THR A 31 2.75 7.19 -3.04
N GLY A 32 2.70 7.64 -4.30
CA GLY A 32 3.09 9.00 -4.67
C GLY A 32 2.24 10.06 -4.00
N ALA A 33 0.92 9.85 -3.96
CA ALA A 33 -0.01 10.76 -3.28
C ALA A 33 0.30 10.88 -1.78
N ALA A 34 0.59 9.77 -1.10
CA ALA A 34 0.93 9.78 0.32
C ALA A 34 2.20 10.59 0.60
N HIS A 35 3.20 10.51 -0.29
CA HIS A 35 4.43 11.27 -0.15
C HIS A 35 4.19 12.77 -0.28
N ALA A 36 3.43 13.20 -1.30
CA ALA A 36 3.10 14.61 -1.51
C ALA A 36 2.29 15.20 -0.34
N LEU A 37 1.24 14.50 0.11
CA LEU A 37 0.41 14.94 1.25
C LEU A 37 1.19 14.97 2.56
N LYS A 38 2.09 14.00 2.78
CA LYS A 38 2.96 13.99 3.97
C LYS A 38 3.88 15.21 4.00
N GLU A 39 4.36 15.65 2.83
CA GLU A 39 5.21 16.83 2.73
C GLU A 39 4.44 18.11 3.05
N ILE A 40 3.20 18.25 2.55
CA ILE A 40 2.29 19.35 2.93
C ILE A 40 2.10 19.37 4.45
N LEU A 41 1.71 18.25 5.06
CA LEU A 41 1.40 18.15 6.48
C LEU A 41 2.61 18.42 7.39
N LYS A 42 3.84 18.25 6.88
CA LYS A 42 5.07 18.58 7.61
C LYS A 42 5.23 20.08 7.82
N TYR A 43 4.84 20.88 6.82
CA TYR A 43 5.01 22.33 6.84
C TYR A 43 3.73 23.06 7.26
N LYS A 44 2.57 22.55 6.85
CA LYS A 44 1.27 23.13 7.15
C LYS A 44 0.25 22.03 7.47
N PRO A 45 0.14 21.63 8.76
CA PRO A 45 -0.73 20.54 9.20
C PRO A 45 -2.23 20.79 8.94
N ASP A 46 -2.63 22.06 8.95
CA ASP A 46 -4.02 22.52 8.76
C ASP A 46 -4.28 23.00 7.31
N PHE A 47 -3.51 22.48 6.34
CA PHE A 47 -3.70 22.83 4.95
C PHE A 47 -4.92 22.10 4.37
N ARG A 48 -6.03 22.83 4.21
CA ARG A 48 -7.27 22.33 3.60
C ARG A 48 -7.72 21.02 4.27
N ASP A 49 -8.04 20.02 3.46
CA ASP A 49 -8.40 18.66 3.82
C ASP A 49 -7.22 17.68 3.64
N ALA A 50 -5.97 18.17 3.50
CA ALA A 50 -4.80 17.32 3.25
C ALA A 50 -4.62 16.22 4.30
N GLN A 51 -5.02 16.47 5.56
CA GLN A 51 -4.99 15.45 6.60
C GLN A 51 -6.01 14.32 6.34
N GLN A 52 -7.20 14.66 5.87
CA GLN A 52 -8.25 13.69 5.53
C GLN A 52 -7.84 12.88 4.30
N LEU A 53 -7.38 13.55 3.23
CA LEU A 53 -6.85 12.86 2.04
C LEU A 53 -5.68 11.96 2.40
N TYR A 54 -4.79 12.36 3.31
CA TYR A 54 -3.66 11.53 3.69
C TYR A 54 -4.09 10.23 4.37
N GLN A 55 -5.15 10.26 5.18
CA GLN A 55 -5.71 9.05 5.77
C GLN A 55 -6.39 8.18 4.71
N GLU A 56 -7.19 8.76 3.82
CA GLU A 56 -7.82 8.03 2.72
C GLU A 56 -6.77 7.31 1.86
N VAL A 57 -5.73 8.02 1.44
CA VAL A 57 -4.63 7.46 0.65
C VAL A 57 -3.92 6.32 1.38
N LYS A 58 -3.71 6.47 2.70
CA LYS A 58 -3.09 5.43 3.53
C LYS A 58 -3.96 4.18 3.60
N GLU A 59 -5.28 4.35 3.73
CA GLU A 59 -6.24 3.25 3.73
C GLU A 59 -6.23 2.53 2.37
N ARG A 60 -6.39 3.25 1.26
CA ARG A 60 -6.35 2.70 -0.11
C ARG A 60 -5.05 1.97 -0.41
N LYS A 61 -3.91 2.56 -0.04
CA LYS A 61 -2.58 1.94 -0.18
C LYS A 61 -2.49 0.64 0.63
N SER A 62 -3.03 0.66 1.85
CA SER A 62 -3.03 -0.52 2.71
C SER A 62 -3.87 -1.64 2.10
N GLU A 63 -5.03 -1.33 1.52
CA GLU A 63 -5.87 -2.32 0.85
C GLU A 63 -5.18 -2.96 -0.36
N GLN A 64 -4.55 -2.14 -1.21
CA GLN A 64 -3.79 -2.64 -2.36
C GLN A 64 -2.63 -3.56 -1.95
N THR A 65 -1.88 -3.17 -0.92
CA THR A 65 -0.66 -3.89 -0.54
C THR A 65 -0.94 -5.07 0.39
N PHE A 66 -2.05 -5.06 1.13
CA PHE A 66 -2.33 -6.03 2.18
C PHE A 66 -2.44 -7.46 1.66
N LEU A 67 -3.21 -7.69 0.60
CA LEU A 67 -3.39 -9.05 0.05
C LEU A 67 -2.09 -9.61 -0.51
N LEU A 68 -1.29 -8.75 -1.15
CA LEU A 68 0.02 -9.12 -1.67
C LEU A 68 0.97 -9.52 -0.54
N MET A 69 1.02 -8.72 0.53
CA MET A 69 1.84 -9.01 1.71
C MET A 69 1.41 -10.31 2.40
N MET A 70 0.10 -10.56 2.48
CA MET A 70 -0.42 -11.80 3.05
C MET A 70 -0.05 -13.03 2.20
N ALA A 71 -0.07 -12.91 0.87
CA ALA A 71 0.41 -13.97 -0.02
C ALA A 71 1.91 -14.25 0.21
N PHE A 72 2.75 -13.21 0.26
CA PHE A 72 4.18 -13.38 0.56
C PHE A 72 4.43 -13.98 1.95
N ALA A 73 3.68 -13.57 2.97
CA ALA A 73 3.77 -14.14 4.30
C ALA A 73 3.41 -15.64 4.31
N GLY A 74 2.32 -16.02 3.65
CA GLY A 74 1.93 -17.43 3.51
C GLY A 74 3.00 -18.26 2.78
N ALA A 75 3.55 -17.73 1.69
CA ALA A 75 4.66 -18.36 0.97
C ALA A 75 5.89 -18.55 1.87
N ALA A 76 6.29 -17.51 2.61
CA ALA A 76 7.45 -17.56 3.51
C ALA A 76 7.31 -18.60 4.61
N VAL A 77 6.10 -18.75 5.19
CA VAL A 77 5.80 -19.79 6.19
C VAL A 77 5.99 -21.19 5.59
N PHE A 78 5.46 -21.42 4.39
CA PHE A 78 5.56 -22.71 3.72
C PHE A 78 6.98 -23.04 3.23
N VAL A 79 7.76 -22.03 2.81
CA VAL A 79 9.20 -22.16 2.55
C VAL A 79 9.94 -22.64 3.80
N ALA A 80 9.69 -22.00 4.95
CA ALA A 80 10.32 -22.37 6.21
C ALA A 80 9.96 -23.81 6.61
N ILE A 81 8.68 -24.19 6.49
CA ILE A 81 8.23 -25.56 6.79
C ILE A 81 8.85 -26.58 5.83
N GLY A 82 8.79 -26.33 4.52
CA GLY A 82 9.35 -27.24 3.51
C GLY A 82 10.86 -27.43 3.65
N GLY A 83 11.57 -26.37 4.06
CA GLY A 83 13.00 -26.43 4.34
C GLY A 83 13.32 -27.31 5.57
N VAL A 84 12.54 -27.19 6.64
CA VAL A 84 12.71 -28.01 7.86
C VAL A 84 12.33 -29.48 7.61
N VAL A 85 11.29 -29.72 6.82
CA VAL A 85 10.86 -31.09 6.45
C VAL A 85 11.83 -31.74 5.45
N GLY A 86 12.66 -30.94 4.77
CA GLY A 86 13.66 -31.44 3.84
C GLY A 86 13.04 -32.01 2.57
N VAL A 87 12.13 -31.26 1.94
CA VAL A 87 11.50 -31.68 0.67
C VAL A 87 12.60 -31.88 -0.39
N PRO A 88 12.81 -33.12 -0.88
CA PRO A 88 14.00 -33.46 -1.67
C PRO A 88 13.87 -33.10 -3.16
N ASN A 89 12.68 -32.69 -3.59
CA ASN A 89 12.39 -32.38 -4.99
C ASN A 89 12.02 -30.90 -5.13
N ASP A 90 12.84 -30.16 -5.87
CA ASP A 90 12.70 -28.71 -6.07
C ASP A 90 11.35 -28.34 -6.72
N LEU A 91 10.81 -29.18 -7.61
CA LEU A 91 9.50 -28.95 -8.21
C LEU A 91 8.39 -29.06 -7.16
N VAL A 92 8.47 -30.06 -6.28
CA VAL A 92 7.53 -30.24 -5.18
C VAL A 92 7.66 -29.09 -4.18
N PHE A 93 8.88 -28.66 -3.90
CA PHE A 93 9.14 -27.50 -3.05
C PHE A 93 8.50 -26.24 -3.63
N LEU A 94 8.65 -25.99 -4.94
CA LEU A 94 8.02 -24.86 -5.62
C LEU A 94 6.49 -24.91 -5.52
N VAL A 95 5.88 -26.10 -5.68
CA VAL A 95 4.43 -26.27 -5.47
C VAL A 95 4.02 -25.92 -4.04
N VAL A 96 4.80 -26.33 -3.04
CA VAL A 96 4.57 -25.99 -1.62
C VAL A 96 4.62 -24.48 -1.40
N VAL A 97 5.55 -23.75 -2.03
CA VAL A 97 5.61 -22.28 -1.97
C VAL A 97 4.35 -21.64 -2.55
N VAL A 98 3.90 -22.11 -3.73
CA VAL A 98 2.69 -21.59 -4.39
C VAL A 98 1.45 -21.85 -3.53
N ILE A 99 1.33 -23.04 -2.94
CA ILE A 99 0.25 -23.35 -1.99
C ILE A 99 0.27 -22.39 -0.80
N GLY A 100 1.45 -22.13 -0.23
CA GLY A 100 1.61 -21.16 0.85
C GLY A 100 1.13 -19.77 0.45
N ALA A 101 1.48 -19.31 -0.76
CA ALA A 101 1.03 -18.02 -1.28
C ALA A 101 -0.50 -17.94 -1.41
N LEU A 102 -1.12 -18.99 -1.94
CA LEU A 102 -2.58 -19.08 -2.10
C LEU A 102 -3.30 -19.11 -0.75
N VAL A 103 -2.78 -19.86 0.22
CA VAL A 103 -3.31 -19.88 1.60
C VAL A 103 -3.20 -18.50 2.23
N GLY A 104 -2.04 -17.85 2.11
CA GLY A 104 -1.82 -16.49 2.58
C GLY A 104 -2.80 -15.48 1.98
N TYR A 105 -2.96 -15.51 0.65
CA TYR A 105 -3.95 -14.67 -0.05
C TYR A 105 -5.38 -14.95 0.42
N GLY A 106 -5.77 -16.22 0.56
CA GLY A 106 -7.11 -16.61 1.04
C GLY A 106 -7.40 -16.10 2.45
N VAL A 107 -6.45 -16.24 3.38
CA VAL A 107 -6.55 -15.69 4.74
C VAL A 107 -6.63 -14.16 4.70
N GLY A 108 -5.78 -13.51 3.90
CA GLY A 108 -5.84 -12.06 3.70
C GLY A 108 -7.21 -11.60 3.18
N ASN A 109 -7.78 -12.31 2.21
CA ASN A 109 -9.08 -12.00 1.63
C ASN A 109 -10.23 -12.19 2.63
N LEU A 110 -10.15 -13.20 3.50
CA LEU A 110 -11.10 -13.36 4.60
C LEU A 110 -11.02 -12.16 5.55
N ILE A 111 -9.82 -11.78 5.99
CA ILE A 111 -9.62 -10.64 6.91
C ILE A 111 -10.09 -9.32 6.29
N SER A 112 -9.79 -9.06 5.01
CA SER A 112 -10.27 -7.86 4.32
C SER A 112 -11.80 -7.84 4.24
N SER A 113 -12.44 -8.97 3.96
CA SER A 113 -13.90 -9.06 3.89
C SER A 113 -14.60 -8.69 5.21
N PHE A 114 -14.01 -9.06 6.36
CA PHE A 114 -14.53 -8.66 7.67
C PHE A 114 -14.31 -7.18 7.97
N ARG A 115 -13.22 -6.59 7.44
CA ARG A 115 -12.91 -5.16 7.59
C ARG A 115 -13.88 -4.31 6.77
N SER A 116 -14.06 -4.62 5.49
CA SER A 116 -14.98 -3.88 4.61
C SER A 116 -16.43 -3.94 5.10
N ARG A 117 -16.85 -5.03 5.76
CA ARG A 117 -18.19 -5.14 6.37
C ARG A 117 -18.42 -4.24 7.59
N ARG A 118 -17.36 -3.79 8.29
CA ARG A 118 -17.51 -2.87 9.44
C ARG A 118 -17.56 -1.40 9.06
N VAL A 119 -17.20 -1.07 7.82
CA VAL A 119 -17.16 0.31 7.30
C VAL A 119 -18.34 0.58 6.32
N ALA A 120 -19.16 -0.43 6.04
CA ALA A 120 -20.42 -0.24 5.31
C ALA A 120 -21.46 0.41 6.25
N PRO A 121 -22.15 1.49 5.81
CA PRO A 121 -23.16 2.19 6.61
C PRO A 121 -24.40 1.34 6.89
#